data_AF-A0AAV7SS05-F1
#
_entry.id   AF-A0AAV7SS05-F1
#
_cell.length_a   1.000
_cell.length_b   1.000
_cell.length_c   1.000
_cell.angle_alpha   90.00
_cell.angle_beta   90.00
_cell.angle_gamma   90.00
#
_symmetry.space_group_name_H-M   'P 1'
#
loop_
_entity.id
_entity.type
_entity.pdbx_description
1 polymer ?
#
loop_
_entity_poly.entity_id
_entity_poly.type
_entity_poly.pdbx_seq_one_letter_code
_entity_poly.pdbx_strand_id
1 'polypeptide(L)'
;MQRHFYEVGDKANKLLAWLEKRDRCRSWVTEIRDETGGRHTTEDTIAQAFATYYEHTYSSMTAQTYVDCMEFFGDIPLVEILATDREASDQDLTVEEVQRAMVETQLGKAWDLMICQ
;
A
#
# COMPACT_ATOMS: atom_id res chain seq x y z
N MET A 1 -13.77 48.86 8.09
CA MET A 1 -14.24 49.41 6.79
C MET A 1 -15.60 48.81 6.46
N GLN A 2 -16.67 49.58 6.65
CA GLN A 2 -18.05 49.14 6.38
C GLN A 2 -18.52 49.58 4.98
N ARG A 3 -18.97 48.58 4.21
CA ARG A 3 -20.25 48.53 3.48
C ARG A 3 -20.55 49.64 2.44
N HIS A 4 -20.13 49.42 1.20
CA HIS A 4 -20.73 50.02 -0.01
C HIS A 4 -21.28 48.94 -0.96
N PHE A 5 -22.33 48.21 -0.56
CA PHE A 5 -22.99 47.21 -1.41
C PHE A 5 -24.51 47.46 -1.57
N TYR A 6 -25.00 48.67 -1.22
CA TYR A 6 -26.40 48.90 -0.85
C TYR A 6 -27.23 49.76 -1.81
N GLU A 7 -26.96 49.77 -3.11
CA GLU A 7 -27.81 50.48 -4.06
C GLU A 7 -28.35 49.56 -5.16
N VAL A 8 -29.68 49.58 -5.33
CA VAL A 8 -30.50 48.96 -6.39
C VAL A 8 -30.98 47.50 -6.21
N GLY A 9 -32.28 47.37 -5.90
CA GLY A 9 -33.24 46.39 -6.43
C GLY A 9 -33.16 44.92 -5.99
N ASP A 10 -31.97 44.37 -5.78
CA ASP A 10 -31.77 42.92 -5.72
C ASP A 10 -31.17 42.47 -4.38
N LYS A 11 -31.68 43.08 -3.29
CA LYS A 11 -31.12 43.00 -1.93
C LYS A 11 -31.17 41.58 -1.35
N ALA A 12 -32.27 40.87 -1.54
CA ALA A 12 -32.45 39.54 -0.96
C ALA A 12 -31.59 38.50 -1.68
N ASN A 13 -31.59 38.51 -3.02
CA ASN A 13 -30.85 37.53 -3.81
C ASN A 13 -29.34 37.71 -3.69
N LYS A 14 -28.85 38.95 -3.68
CA LYS A 14 -27.41 39.21 -3.47
C LYS A 14 -26.96 38.86 -2.06
N LEU A 15 -27.79 39.10 -1.05
CA LEU A 15 -27.49 38.69 0.33
C LEU A 15 -27.49 37.16 0.46
N LEU A 16 -28.47 36.48 -0.14
CA LEU A 16 -28.54 35.02 -0.19
C LEU A 16 -27.34 34.42 -0.92
N ALA A 17 -26.99 34.92 -2.10
CA ALA A 17 -25.83 34.46 -2.85
C ALA A 17 -24.52 34.70 -2.07
N TRP A 18 -24.42 35.79 -1.33
CA TRP A 18 -23.25 36.06 -0.47
C TRP A 18 -23.19 35.13 0.74
N LEU A 19 -24.32 34.89 1.41
CA LEU A 19 -24.40 33.94 2.52
C LEU A 19 -24.09 32.51 2.06
N GLU A 20 -24.67 32.08 0.94
CA GLU A 20 -24.43 30.78 0.32
C GLU A 20 -22.97 30.63 -0.12
N LYS A 21 -22.37 31.66 -0.71
CA LYS A 21 -20.93 31.66 -1.04
C LYS A 21 -20.06 31.59 0.21
N ARG A 22 -20.42 32.32 1.27
CA ARG A 22 -19.69 32.31 2.54
C ARG A 22 -19.76 30.95 3.21
N ASP A 23 -20.93 30.31 3.18
CA ASP A 23 -21.13 28.97 3.74
C ASP A 23 -20.40 27.90 2.90
N ARG A 24 -20.40 28.03 1.57
CA ARG A 24 -19.60 27.16 0.67
C ARG A 24 -18.09 27.33 0.82
N CYS A 25 -17.62 28.52 1.20
CA CYS A 25 -16.19 28.78 1.45
C CYS A 25 -15.77 28.47 2.89
N ARG A 26 -16.67 27.94 3.74
CA ARG A 26 -16.37 27.65 5.15
C ARG A 26 -15.52 26.40 5.32
N SER A 27 -15.67 25.40 4.45
CA SER A 27 -14.77 24.26 4.36
C SER A 27 -13.94 24.32 3.07
N TRP A 28 -12.63 24.09 3.17
CA TRP A 28 -11.76 23.95 1.99
C TRP A 28 -11.95 22.60 1.28
N VAL A 29 -12.48 21.61 2.01
CA VAL A 29 -12.74 20.26 1.51
C VAL A 29 -14.25 20.06 1.43
N THR A 30 -14.77 19.97 0.21
CA THR A 30 -16.22 19.85 -0.07
C THR A 30 -16.69 18.40 -0.18
N GLU A 31 -15.79 17.48 -0.50
CA GLU A 31 -16.07 16.06 -0.67
C GLU A 31 -14.77 15.26 -0.51
N ILE A 32 -14.84 14.13 0.17
CA ILE A 32 -13.81 13.09 0.12
C ILE A 32 -14.44 11.74 -0.22
N ARG A 33 -13.63 10.83 -0.73
CA ARG A 33 -14.01 9.43 -0.93
C ARG A 33 -13.22 8.54 0.02
N ASP A 34 -13.93 7.63 0.65
CA ASP A 34 -13.37 6.61 1.51
C ASP A 34 -12.86 5.41 0.69
N GLU A 35 -12.13 4.52 1.34
CA GLU A 35 -11.52 3.31 0.78
C GLU A 35 -12.55 2.37 0.13
N THR A 36 -13.78 2.41 0.65
CA THR A 36 -14.95 1.66 0.14
C THR A 36 -15.61 2.31 -1.09
N GLY A 37 -15.14 3.49 -1.51
CA GLY A 37 -15.78 4.33 -2.52
C GLY A 37 -16.97 5.14 -2.00
N GLY A 38 -17.22 5.10 -0.68
CA GLY A 38 -18.21 5.92 0.01
C GLY A 38 -17.91 7.41 -0.10
N ARG A 39 -18.94 8.23 -0.26
CA ARG A 39 -18.81 9.67 -0.51
C ARG A 39 -19.19 10.47 0.72
N HIS A 40 -18.27 11.27 1.25
CA HIS A 40 -18.46 12.06 2.46
C HIS A 40 -18.45 13.55 2.14
N THR A 41 -19.52 14.25 2.51
CA THR A 41 -19.75 15.66 2.17
C THR A 41 -19.95 16.55 3.40
N THR A 42 -20.05 15.98 4.60
CA THR A 42 -20.19 16.73 5.85
C THR A 42 -18.86 16.83 6.58
N GLU A 43 -18.59 17.95 7.24
CA GLU A 43 -17.33 18.19 7.96
C GLU A 43 -17.00 17.07 8.97
N ASP A 44 -18.00 16.60 9.73
CA ASP A 44 -17.82 15.53 10.71
C ASP A 44 -17.42 14.20 10.07
N THR A 45 -18.06 13.84 8.95
CA THR A 45 -17.75 12.58 8.27
C THR A 45 -16.41 12.64 7.54
N ILE A 46 -16.05 13.82 7.01
CA ILE A 46 -14.74 14.09 6.43
C ILE A 46 -13.65 13.94 7.51
N ALA A 47 -13.83 14.58 8.66
CA ALA A 47 -12.87 14.51 9.77
C ALA A 47 -12.71 13.09 10.30
N GLN A 48 -13.82 12.35 10.42
CA GLN A 48 -13.79 10.96 10.88
C GLN A 48 -13.03 10.06 9.91
N ALA A 49 -13.27 10.18 8.60
CA ALA A 49 -12.54 9.39 7.60
C ALA A 49 -11.04 9.68 7.60
N PHE A 50 -10.64 10.96 7.76
CA PHE A 50 -9.22 11.30 7.93
C PHE A 50 -8.64 10.68 9.20
N ALA A 51 -9.36 10.74 10.33
CA ALA A 51 -8.92 10.13 11.58
C ALA A 51 -8.68 8.62 11.41
N THR A 52 -9.65 7.91 10.82
CA THR A 52 -9.57 6.47 10.53
C THR A 52 -8.39 6.15 9.60
N TYR A 53 -8.21 6.91 8.52
CA TYR A 53 -7.10 6.71 7.59
C TYR A 53 -5.73 6.82 8.27
N TYR A 54 -5.53 7.86 9.07
CA TYR A 54 -4.27 8.04 9.80
C TYR A 54 -4.10 6.99 10.89
N GLU A 55 -5.17 6.62 11.59
CA GLU A 55 -5.15 5.52 12.54
C GLU A 55 -4.66 4.23 11.88
N HIS A 56 -5.24 3.80 10.75
CA HIS A 56 -4.78 2.61 10.03
C HIS A 56 -3.32 2.71 9.55
N THR A 57 -2.94 3.86 9.00
CA THR A 57 -1.57 4.10 8.50
C THR A 57 -0.55 3.89 9.62
N TYR A 58 -0.79 4.48 10.79
CA TYR A 58 0.15 4.41 11.91
C TYR A 58 -0.03 3.16 12.79
N SER A 59 -1.20 2.53 12.76
CA SER A 59 -1.44 1.23 13.42
C SER A 59 -0.65 0.11 12.75
N SER A 60 -0.53 0.13 11.42
CA SER A 60 0.31 -0.82 10.68
C SER A 60 1.81 -0.71 11.02
N MET A 61 2.19 0.39 11.66
CA MET A 61 3.56 0.69 12.09
C MET A 61 3.81 0.26 13.56
N THR A 62 2.79 -0.28 14.25
CA THR A 62 2.97 -0.89 15.57
C THR A 62 3.71 -2.22 15.43
N ALA A 63 4.66 -2.43 16.33
CA ALA A 63 5.67 -3.49 16.26
C ALA A 63 5.03 -4.87 16.14
N GLN A 64 5.37 -5.59 15.07
CA GLN A 64 5.11 -7.04 14.97
C GLN A 64 5.59 -7.70 16.26
N THR A 65 4.69 -8.45 16.89
CA THR A 65 5.00 -9.13 18.14
C THR A 65 5.90 -10.31 17.83
N TYR A 66 6.74 -10.71 18.78
CA TYR A 66 7.56 -11.93 18.65
C TYR A 66 6.72 -13.16 18.23
N VAL A 67 5.47 -13.24 18.68
CA VAL A 67 4.52 -14.30 18.33
C VAL A 67 4.18 -14.27 16.83
N ASP A 68 3.90 -13.10 16.26
CA ASP A 68 3.55 -12.94 14.83
C ASP A 68 4.71 -13.37 13.93
N CYS A 69 5.95 -13.05 14.33
CA CYS A 69 7.14 -13.50 13.63
C CYS A 69 7.32 -15.02 13.72
N MET A 70 7.12 -15.62 14.90
CA MET A 70 7.25 -17.06 15.08
C MET A 70 6.20 -17.86 14.30
N GLU A 71 4.98 -17.33 14.20
CA GLU A 71 3.93 -17.92 13.37
C GLU A 71 4.30 -17.85 11.88
N PHE A 72 4.73 -16.68 11.40
CA PHE A 72 5.16 -16.51 10.02
C PHE A 72 6.38 -17.38 9.65
N PHE A 73 7.41 -17.42 10.49
CA PHE A 73 8.60 -18.23 10.23
C PHE A 73 8.39 -19.73 10.50
N GLY A 74 7.44 -20.09 11.34
CA GLY A 74 7.04 -21.48 11.57
C GLY A 74 6.28 -22.08 10.40
N ASP A 75 5.49 -21.26 9.68
CA ASP A 75 4.72 -21.67 8.51
C ASP A 75 5.53 -21.69 7.21
N ILE A 76 6.76 -21.17 7.21
CA ILE A 76 7.66 -21.31 6.07
C ILE A 76 8.25 -22.73 6.11
N PRO A 77 7.94 -23.60 5.13
CA PRO A 77 8.58 -24.90 5.04
C PRO A 77 10.06 -24.67 4.66
N LEU A 78 10.90 -24.54 5.66
CA LEU A 78 12.34 -24.54 5.47
C LEU A 78 12.72 -25.97 5.07
N VAL A 79 13.24 -26.12 3.87
CA VAL A 79 13.81 -27.40 3.43
C VAL A 79 15.02 -27.67 4.30
N GLU A 80 14.89 -28.61 5.23
CA GLU A 80 16.04 -29.12 5.98
C GLU A 80 16.94 -29.86 5.00
N ILE A 81 18.09 -29.27 4.69
CA ILE A 81 19.11 -29.90 3.85
C ILE A 81 19.58 -31.15 4.59
N LEU A 82 19.28 -32.33 4.03
CA LEU A 82 19.71 -33.60 4.59
C LEU A 82 21.25 -33.64 4.57
N ALA A 83 21.85 -34.33 5.55
CA ALA A 83 23.32 -34.41 5.66
C ALA A 83 23.99 -34.91 4.36
N THR A 84 23.28 -35.75 3.59
CA THR A 84 23.69 -36.24 2.27
C THR A 84 23.77 -35.15 1.21
N ASP A 85 22.85 -34.18 1.23
CA ASP A 85 22.80 -33.08 0.26
C ASP A 85 23.90 -32.06 0.55
N ARG A 86 24.24 -31.91 1.83
CA ARG A 86 25.39 -31.10 2.27
C ARG A 86 26.71 -31.72 1.84
N GLU A 87 26.87 -33.04 2.04
CA GLU A 87 28.05 -33.77 1.56
C GLU A 87 28.19 -33.74 0.04
N ALA A 88 27.09 -33.70 -0.71
CA ALA A 88 27.11 -33.51 -2.16
C ALA A 88 27.51 -32.08 -2.55
N SER A 89 27.06 -31.07 -1.79
CA SER A 89 27.42 -29.67 -2.04
C SER A 89 28.87 -29.32 -1.66
N ASP A 90 29.47 -30.05 -0.72
CA ASP A 90 30.85 -29.87 -0.27
C ASP A 90 31.88 -30.61 -1.15
N GLN A 91 31.44 -31.33 -2.19
CA GLN A 91 32.32 -31.99 -3.15
C GLN A 91 32.88 -31.01 -4.19
N ASP A 92 34.15 -31.20 -4.54
CA ASP A 92 34.81 -30.43 -5.61
C ASP A 92 34.13 -30.69 -6.95
N LEU A 93 33.85 -29.60 -7.68
CA LEU A 93 33.29 -29.67 -9.03
C LEU A 93 34.18 -30.48 -9.97
N THR A 94 33.59 -31.48 -10.59
CA THR A 94 34.30 -32.32 -11.56
C THR A 94 34.39 -31.63 -12.92
N VAL A 95 35.44 -31.96 -13.68
CA VAL A 95 35.64 -31.40 -15.04
C VAL A 95 34.48 -31.75 -15.98
N GLU A 96 33.86 -32.91 -15.77
CA GLU A 96 32.72 -33.39 -16.57
C GLU A 96 31.45 -32.56 -16.34
N GLU A 97 31.20 -32.14 -15.09
CA GLU A 97 30.08 -31.25 -14.74
C GLU A 97 30.24 -29.87 -15.36
N VAL A 98 31.46 -29.32 -15.32
CA VAL A 98 31.77 -28.03 -15.95
C VAL A 98 31.57 -28.10 -17.46
N GLN A 99 32.03 -29.19 -18.10
CA GLN A 99 31.83 -29.39 -19.54
C GLN A 99 30.35 -29.52 -19.90
N ARG A 100 29.57 -30.26 -19.10
CA ARG A 100 28.12 -30.40 -19.30
C ARG A 100 27.40 -29.06 -19.14
N ALA A 101 27.72 -28.29 -18.10
CA ALA A 101 27.16 -26.97 -17.87
C ALA A 101 27.49 -25.98 -19.01
N MET A 102 28.71 -26.03 -19.56
CA MET A 102 29.09 -25.21 -20.72
C MET A 102 28.29 -25.56 -21.98
N VAL A 103 28.00 -26.84 -22.21
CA VAL A 103 27.18 -27.28 -23.35
C VAL A 103 25.71 -26.87 -23.16
N GLU A 104 25.16 -27.00 -21.95
CA GLU A 104 23.77 -26.64 -21.65
C GLU A 104 23.53 -25.12 -21.65
N THR A 105 24.50 -24.33 -21.18
CA THR A 105 24.44 -22.85 -21.26
C THR A 105 24.54 -22.33 -22.69
N GLN A 106 25.29 -22.99 -23.57
CA GLN A 106 25.30 -22.67 -25.00
C GLN A 106 23.96 -23.00 -25.71
N LEU A 107 23.20 -23.96 -25.18
CA LEU A 107 21.90 -24.38 -25.73
C LEU A 107 20.70 -23.60 -25.17
N GLY A 108 20.91 -22.64 -24.26
CA GLY A 108 19.89 -21.68 -23.83
C GLY A 108 18.73 -22.24 -23.00
N LYS A 109 18.82 -23.48 -22.51
CA LYS A 109 17.74 -24.18 -21.76
C LYS A 109 18.01 -24.37 -20.26
N ALA A 110 18.96 -23.64 -19.69
CA ALA A 110 19.52 -23.95 -18.36
C ALA A 110 18.57 -23.71 -17.16
N TRP A 111 17.39 -23.11 -17.33
CA TRP A 111 16.55 -22.69 -16.19
C TRP A 111 15.27 -23.51 -15.99
N ASP A 112 14.88 -24.38 -16.94
CA ASP A 112 13.58 -25.09 -16.89
C ASP A 112 13.63 -26.45 -16.15
N LEU A 113 14.81 -27.00 -15.87
CA LEU A 113 14.94 -28.35 -15.28
C LEU A 113 15.20 -28.37 -13.76
N MET A 114 15.40 -27.21 -13.13
CA MET A 114 15.74 -27.13 -11.70
C MET A 114 14.53 -26.90 -10.77
N ILE A 115 13.30 -26.81 -11.30
CA ILE A 115 12.06 -26.54 -10.53
C ILE A 115 11.21 -27.82 -10.33
N CYS A 116 11.63 -28.97 -10.83
CA CYS A 116 10.89 -30.22 -10.63
C CYS A 116 11.81 -31.34 -10.18
N GLN A 117 12.14 -31.36 -8.88
CA GLN A 117 12.23 -32.57 -8.07
C GLN A 117 12.13 -32.22 -6.59
#